data_AF-A0AAV4VTV2-F1
#
_entry.id   AF-A0AAV4VTV2-F1
#
_cell.length_a   1.000
_cell.length_b   1.000
_cell.length_c   1.000
_cell.angle_alpha   90.00
_cell.angle_beta   90.00
_cell.angle_gamma   90.00
#
_symmetry.space_group_name_H-M   'P 1'
#
loop_
_entity.id
_entity.type
_entity.pdbx_description
1 polymer ?
#
loop_
_entity_poly.entity_id
_entity_poly.type
_entity_poly.pdbx_seq_one_letter_code
_entity_poly.pdbx_strand_id
1 'polypeptide(L)'
;MNSIMFSEITPHSESVDRWNDVTINAGASQSTLQDIKLPECAGCFTYHNSGDLSSPCSNRFIYWRTNHDVIELVEISLDITLRNNHLRLRFQNTPILRGVSIYEYRDQIVLLVPTVSAIHKIIFPHPSILEQDAFHASRKDLILPSVFYDTSLVNLRTRSCYSVLNHVSLGNPLPHTSCSWLDMDGNATFILANSAGSVLMVVMSDRNGVEITTTELMKVSIFRLLNGLMPSSIRSTKTEVALSIVCHKDFNDIYGTLVFVLFSDLQIRIWSHKRLECILADSVLNYDHEKKLTNGNFTAHQCHLRKSSGENGDIYLGVYVPTPHQKLFFIFNPIFAYEQCKLKFSCMLRQDSYDLVDFCIDRNRLWSLWLTCDNQPVVLTTWLECTKKTEQQLSWMPVNLEPQVSRTVDYGSSSPQEAYLKEIFKVGRFLPSTIAKAISIYNTNRNTSFSSNVPLKAEDLKIGL
;
A
#
# COMPACT_ATOMS: atom_id res chain seq x y z
N MET A 1 -17.64 -22.98 19.33
CA MET A 1 -17.35 -22.25 18.07
C MET A 1 -15.91 -21.80 18.16
N ASN A 2 -15.03 -22.30 17.28
CA ASN A 2 -13.62 -21.87 17.28
C ASN A 2 -13.59 -20.40 16.84
N SER A 3 -13.14 -19.51 17.72
CA SER A 3 -12.85 -18.13 17.35
C SER A 3 -11.68 -18.16 16.36
N ILE A 4 -11.88 -17.62 15.16
CA ILE A 4 -10.80 -17.50 14.17
C ILE A 4 -9.86 -16.41 14.68
N MET A 5 -8.59 -16.76 14.87
CA MET A 5 -7.53 -15.85 15.29
C MET A 5 -6.50 -15.71 14.18
N PHE A 6 -6.05 -14.49 13.92
CA PHE A 6 -4.98 -14.19 12.97
C PHE A 6 -3.69 -13.89 13.71
N SER A 7 -2.58 -14.36 13.17
CA SER A 7 -1.24 -14.02 13.65
C SER A 7 -0.38 -13.63 12.46
N GLU A 8 0.45 -12.61 12.65
CA GLU A 8 1.53 -12.31 11.73
C GLU A 8 2.59 -13.42 11.80
N ILE A 9 3.16 -13.75 10.65
CA ILE A 9 4.32 -14.65 10.54
C ILE A 9 5.50 -13.76 10.18
N THR A 10 6.49 -13.69 11.07
CA THR A 10 7.71 -12.93 10.81
C THR A 10 8.62 -13.71 9.86
N PRO A 11 8.95 -13.17 8.68
CA PRO A 11 9.84 -13.83 7.75
C PRO A 11 11.26 -13.95 8.33
N HIS A 12 11.95 -15.04 7.98
CA HIS A 12 13.33 -15.25 8.37
C HIS A 12 14.23 -14.33 7.54
N SER A 13 14.93 -13.39 8.20
CA SER A 13 15.96 -12.56 7.57
C SER A 13 17.27 -12.87 8.27
N GLU A 14 18.11 -13.70 7.64
CA GLU A 14 19.41 -14.08 8.19
C GLU A 14 20.41 -12.92 8.19
N SER A 15 20.19 -11.90 7.36
CA SER A 15 20.91 -10.64 7.41
C SER A 15 20.12 -9.54 6.70
N VAL A 16 20.26 -8.29 7.17
CA VAL A 16 19.93 -7.12 6.35
C VAL A 16 21.05 -6.99 5.35
N ASP A 17 20.99 -7.81 4.31
CA ASP A 17 21.95 -7.74 3.22
C ASP A 17 21.85 -6.35 2.59
N ARG A 18 23.00 -5.69 2.53
CA ARG A 18 23.28 -4.37 1.98
C ARG A 18 22.24 -3.89 0.96
N TRP A 19 21.65 -2.72 1.20
CA TRP A 19 20.80 -2.04 0.24
C TRP A 19 21.54 -1.78 -1.07
N ASN A 20 20.90 -2.14 -2.19
CA ASN A 20 21.33 -1.67 -3.50
C ASN A 20 20.71 -0.29 -3.76
N ASP A 21 21.51 0.77 -3.73
CA ASP A 21 21.05 2.15 -3.91
C ASP A 21 21.24 2.60 -5.37
N VAL A 22 20.15 3.00 -6.03
CA VAL A 22 20.17 3.53 -7.41
C VAL A 22 19.45 4.88 -7.47
N THR A 23 20.11 5.89 -8.05
CA THR A 23 19.51 7.22 -8.26
C THR A 23 19.06 7.39 -9.70
N ILE A 24 17.78 7.70 -9.89
CA ILE A 24 17.12 7.95 -11.17
C ILE A 24 16.99 9.46 -11.35
N ASN A 25 17.57 9.98 -12.44
CA ASN A 25 17.42 11.37 -12.84
C ASN A 25 16.59 11.46 -14.11
N ALA A 26 15.39 12.03 -14.00
CA ALA A 26 14.46 12.23 -15.11
C ALA A 26 14.54 13.65 -15.72
N GLY A 27 15.51 14.47 -15.32
CA GLY A 27 15.67 15.84 -15.84
C GLY A 27 14.61 16.85 -15.35
N ALA A 28 13.70 16.44 -14.47
CA ALA A 28 12.61 17.26 -13.94
C ALA A 28 13.03 18.14 -12.76
N SER A 29 14.24 18.73 -12.80
CA SER A 29 14.83 19.45 -11.68
C SER A 29 14.24 20.85 -11.52
N GLN A 30 13.28 21.01 -10.62
CA GLN A 30 12.99 22.30 -9.99
C GLN A 30 13.34 22.22 -8.51
N SER A 31 14.23 23.10 -8.05
CA SER A 31 14.67 23.16 -6.66
C SER A 31 13.51 23.30 -5.66
N THR A 32 12.41 23.94 -6.07
CA THR A 32 11.20 24.14 -5.26
C THR A 32 10.37 22.88 -5.02
N LEU A 33 10.60 21.78 -5.76
CA LEU A 33 9.88 20.53 -5.54
C LEU A 33 10.35 19.79 -4.29
N GLN A 34 11.56 20.08 -3.81
CA GLN A 34 12.12 19.45 -2.62
C GLN A 34 11.37 19.82 -1.33
N ASP A 35 10.75 21.00 -1.29
CA ASP A 35 10.01 21.50 -0.13
C ASP A 35 8.59 20.91 -0.02
N ILE A 36 8.12 20.21 -1.06
CA ILE A 36 6.79 19.61 -1.07
C ILE A 36 6.79 18.40 -0.13
N LYS A 37 5.92 18.46 0.88
CA LYS A 37 5.69 17.35 1.81
C LYS A 37 4.46 16.57 1.39
N LEU A 38 4.68 15.35 0.93
CA LEU A 38 3.64 14.36 0.67
C LEU A 38 3.66 13.32 1.79
N PRO A 39 2.50 12.70 2.11
CA PRO A 39 2.48 11.61 3.06
C PRO A 39 3.24 10.41 2.51
N GLU A 40 3.98 9.75 3.38
CA GLU A 40 4.58 8.45 3.11
C GLU A 40 3.50 7.42 2.78
N CYS A 41 3.84 6.44 1.95
CA CYS A 41 2.96 5.32 1.64
C CYS A 41 3.75 4.02 1.60
N ALA A 42 3.05 2.92 1.83
CA ALA A 42 3.61 1.59 1.75
C ALA A 42 2.61 0.68 1.04
N GLY A 43 3.09 -0.49 0.66
CA GLY A 43 2.26 -1.52 0.07
C GLY A 43 2.97 -2.85 0.00
N CYS A 44 2.24 -3.86 -0.42
CA CYS A 44 2.79 -5.16 -0.74
C CYS A 44 2.27 -5.64 -2.09
N PHE A 45 2.97 -6.62 -2.63
CA PHE A 45 2.66 -7.31 -3.87
C PHE A 45 2.90 -8.80 -3.66
N THR A 46 1.88 -9.59 -3.93
CA THR A 46 1.94 -11.06 -3.94
C THR A 46 1.86 -11.54 -5.37
N TYR A 47 2.76 -12.45 -5.74
CA TYR A 47 2.74 -13.07 -7.07
C TYR A 47 1.49 -13.92 -7.27
N HIS A 48 1.02 -14.03 -8.51
CA HIS A 48 -0.20 -14.74 -8.89
C HIS A 48 -0.20 -16.19 -8.42
N ASN A 49 0.93 -16.88 -8.59
CA ASN A 49 1.10 -18.28 -8.21
C ASN A 49 1.74 -18.46 -6.82
N SER A 50 1.62 -17.48 -5.93
CA SER A 50 2.23 -17.56 -4.58
C SER A 50 1.63 -18.62 -3.66
N GLY A 51 0.39 -19.05 -3.94
CA GLY A 51 -0.25 -20.18 -3.23
C GLY A 51 0.08 -21.56 -3.80
N ASP A 52 0.71 -21.64 -4.98
CA ASP A 52 1.13 -22.89 -5.57
C ASP A 52 2.53 -23.27 -5.07
N LEU A 53 2.60 -24.29 -4.20
CA LEU A 53 3.84 -24.78 -3.60
C LEU A 53 4.85 -25.30 -4.65
N SER A 54 4.39 -25.63 -5.86
CA SER A 54 5.28 -26.02 -6.96
C SER A 54 5.79 -24.82 -7.76
N SER A 55 5.27 -23.62 -7.54
CA SER A 55 5.72 -22.41 -8.22
C SER A 55 7.06 -21.88 -7.66
N PRO A 56 7.90 -21.23 -8.48
CA PRO A 56 9.01 -20.40 -7.99
C PRO A 56 8.54 -19.15 -7.23
N CYS A 57 7.25 -18.82 -7.35
CA CYS A 57 6.63 -17.70 -6.65
C CYS A 57 6.02 -18.10 -5.29
N SER A 58 6.07 -19.38 -4.91
CA SER A 58 5.50 -19.90 -3.67
C SER A 58 5.96 -19.11 -2.44
N ASN A 59 5.00 -18.71 -1.60
CA ASN A 59 5.22 -17.93 -0.37
C ASN A 59 6.19 -16.76 -0.54
N ARG A 60 6.19 -16.15 -1.72
CA ARG A 60 7.07 -15.04 -2.10
C ARG A 60 6.26 -13.77 -2.28
N PHE A 61 6.80 -12.64 -1.87
CA PHE A 61 6.14 -11.35 -1.97
C PHE A 61 7.15 -10.21 -1.93
N ILE A 62 6.74 -9.04 -2.44
CA ILE A 62 7.49 -7.80 -2.34
C ILE A 62 6.71 -6.87 -1.41
N TYR A 63 7.38 -6.24 -0.45
CA TYR A 63 6.84 -5.05 0.20
C TYR A 63 7.66 -3.83 -0.19
N TRP A 64 7.02 -2.68 -0.14
CA TRP A 64 7.67 -1.42 -0.43
C TRP A 64 7.15 -0.31 0.47
N ARG A 65 7.98 0.69 0.68
CA ARG A 65 7.62 1.94 1.34
C ARG A 65 8.27 3.12 0.65
N THR A 66 7.62 4.26 0.69
CA THR A 66 8.13 5.52 0.17
C THR A 66 8.47 6.45 1.32
N ASN A 67 9.53 7.22 1.14
CA ASN A 67 9.90 8.34 1.98
C ASN A 67 10.35 9.47 1.06
N HIS A 68 9.48 10.46 0.87
CA HIS A 68 9.72 11.60 -0.02
C HIS A 68 10.11 11.17 -1.44
N ASP A 69 11.37 11.32 -1.82
CA ASP A 69 11.94 11.01 -3.14
C ASP A 69 12.48 9.57 -3.25
N VAL A 70 12.35 8.77 -2.20
CA VAL A 70 12.90 7.42 -2.11
C VAL A 70 11.78 6.39 -2.05
N ILE A 71 11.93 5.30 -2.81
CA ILE A 71 11.21 4.05 -2.59
C ILE A 71 12.20 2.96 -2.17
N GLU A 72 11.83 2.24 -1.12
CA GLU A 72 12.53 1.06 -0.65
C GLU A 72 11.67 -0.16 -0.95
N LEU A 73 12.23 -1.13 -1.66
CA LEU A 73 11.59 -2.40 -1.99
C LEU A 73 12.39 -3.54 -1.38
N VAL A 74 11.67 -4.51 -0.83
CA VAL A 74 12.26 -5.73 -0.31
C VAL A 74 11.44 -6.91 -0.76
N GLU A 75 12.12 -7.87 -1.36
CA GLU A 75 11.53 -9.15 -1.73
C GLU A 75 11.81 -10.19 -0.65
N ILE A 76 10.80 -10.96 -0.28
CA ILE A 76 10.88 -12.01 0.73
C ILE A 76 10.29 -13.29 0.16
N SER A 77 10.91 -14.43 0.49
CA SER A 77 10.30 -15.75 0.39
C SER A 77 10.30 -16.40 1.77
N LEU A 78 9.24 -17.16 2.08
CA LEU A 78 9.19 -18.00 3.29
C LEU A 78 9.75 -19.41 3.05
N ASP A 79 10.01 -19.78 1.79
CA ASP A 79 10.44 -21.12 1.40
C ASP A 79 11.96 -21.21 1.20
N ILE A 80 12.59 -20.11 0.76
CA ILE A 80 14.00 -20.03 0.35
C ILE A 80 14.64 -18.72 0.82
N THR A 81 15.97 -18.68 0.83
CA THR A 81 16.70 -17.42 1.07
C THR A 81 16.96 -16.68 -0.25
N LEU A 82 16.67 -15.38 -0.29
CA LEU A 82 16.91 -14.53 -1.46
C LEU A 82 18.16 -13.65 -1.25
N ARG A 83 19.06 -13.62 -2.23
CA ARG A 83 20.21 -12.70 -2.27
C ARG A 83 19.86 -11.40 -3.00
N ASN A 84 20.47 -10.30 -2.57
CA ASN A 84 20.30 -8.96 -3.16
C ASN A 84 18.82 -8.54 -3.24
N ASN A 85 18.06 -8.85 -2.20
CA ASN A 85 16.62 -8.68 -2.13
C ASN A 85 16.17 -7.30 -1.61
N HIS A 86 17.12 -6.41 -1.29
CA HIS A 86 16.87 -5.04 -0.83
C HIS A 86 17.28 -4.02 -1.90
N LEU A 87 16.32 -3.22 -2.38
CA LEU A 87 16.52 -2.20 -3.40
C LEU A 87 16.02 -0.84 -2.92
N ARG A 88 16.86 0.19 -3.02
CA ARG A 88 16.47 1.58 -2.80
C ARG A 88 16.60 2.37 -4.09
N LEU A 89 15.49 2.91 -4.58
CA LEU A 89 15.47 3.81 -5.73
C LEU A 89 15.21 5.24 -5.27
N ARG A 90 16.06 6.17 -5.68
CA ARG A 90 15.92 7.61 -5.41
C ARG A 90 15.54 8.36 -6.69
N PHE A 91 14.43 9.08 -6.67
CA PHE A 91 13.94 9.90 -7.77
C PHE A 91 14.38 11.35 -7.58
N GLN A 92 15.46 11.73 -8.25
CA GLN A 92 16.15 12.99 -7.95
C GLN A 92 15.22 14.21 -8.08
N ASN A 93 15.11 14.98 -6.99
CA ASN A 93 14.39 16.26 -6.90
C ASN A 93 12.88 16.18 -7.11
N THR A 94 12.24 15.03 -6.92
CA THR A 94 10.79 14.92 -7.08
C THR A 94 10.20 13.93 -6.09
N PRO A 95 9.28 14.37 -5.21
CA PRO A 95 8.67 13.47 -4.25
C PRO A 95 7.70 12.51 -4.96
N ILE A 96 7.63 11.31 -4.42
CA ILE A 96 6.77 10.23 -4.90
C ILE A 96 5.33 10.49 -4.46
N LEU A 97 4.40 10.37 -5.40
CA LEU A 97 2.96 10.46 -5.13
C LEU A 97 2.42 9.11 -4.65
N ARG A 98 1.24 9.13 -4.03
CA ARG A 98 0.46 7.90 -3.86
C ARG A 98 0.15 7.24 -5.21
N GLY A 99 -0.08 5.93 -5.21
CA GLY A 99 -0.38 5.20 -6.43
C GLY A 99 0.83 4.51 -7.06
N VAL A 100 1.88 4.25 -6.28
CA VAL A 100 2.86 3.21 -6.61
C VAL A 100 2.14 1.87 -6.71
N SER A 101 2.44 1.08 -7.74
CA SER A 101 1.85 -0.23 -7.95
C SER A 101 2.85 -1.19 -8.60
N ILE A 102 2.66 -2.49 -8.38
CA ILE A 102 3.48 -3.57 -8.93
C ILE A 102 2.56 -4.55 -9.63
N TYR A 103 2.96 -5.03 -10.80
CA TYR A 103 2.21 -5.97 -11.62
C TYR A 103 3.10 -7.09 -12.16
N GLU A 104 2.55 -8.29 -12.26
CA GLU A 104 3.05 -9.32 -13.16
C GLU A 104 2.56 -9.05 -14.58
N TYR A 105 3.50 -9.08 -15.53
CA TYR A 105 3.20 -8.94 -16.95
C TYR A 105 4.10 -9.87 -17.75
N ARG A 106 3.53 -10.97 -18.27
CA ARG A 106 4.29 -12.04 -18.92
C ARG A 106 5.41 -12.51 -17.97
N ASP A 107 6.66 -12.56 -18.45
CA ASP A 107 7.81 -12.94 -17.64
C ASP A 107 8.51 -11.73 -16.98
N GLN A 108 7.76 -10.69 -16.63
CA GLN A 108 8.29 -9.47 -16.03
C GLN A 108 7.50 -9.03 -14.81
N ILE A 109 8.19 -8.34 -13.91
CA ILE A 109 7.60 -7.56 -12.83
C ILE A 109 7.71 -6.08 -13.17
N VAL A 110 6.58 -5.40 -13.24
CA VAL A 110 6.48 -4.00 -13.64
C VAL A 110 6.11 -3.15 -12.42
N LEU A 111 7.00 -2.24 -12.04
CA LEU A 111 6.81 -1.24 -11.01
C LEU A 111 6.42 0.10 -11.65
N LEU A 112 5.25 0.63 -11.31
CA LEU A 112 4.80 1.94 -11.73
C LEU A 112 4.97 2.94 -10.60
N VAL A 113 5.70 4.03 -10.84
CA VAL A 113 5.95 5.08 -9.84
C VAL A 113 5.54 6.45 -10.39
N PRO A 114 4.45 7.03 -9.88
CA PRO A 114 4.13 8.44 -10.11
C PRO A 114 4.93 9.33 -9.14
N THR A 115 5.54 10.39 -9.67
CA THR A 115 6.13 11.48 -8.89
C THR A 115 5.43 12.78 -9.24
N VAL A 116 5.72 13.85 -8.51
CA VAL A 116 5.11 15.17 -8.78
C VAL A 116 5.40 15.68 -10.20
N SER A 117 6.53 15.28 -10.78
CA SER A 117 7.03 15.85 -12.04
C SER A 117 7.26 14.83 -13.15
N ALA A 118 7.17 13.53 -12.86
CA ALA A 118 7.42 12.47 -13.83
C ALA A 118 6.66 11.19 -13.48
N ILE A 119 6.43 10.35 -14.48
CA ILE A 119 5.91 8.99 -14.33
C ILE A 119 6.96 7.99 -14.79
N HIS A 120 7.07 6.86 -14.07
CA HIS A 120 8.09 5.85 -14.31
C HIS A 120 7.47 4.46 -14.44
N LYS A 121 7.86 3.72 -15.48
CA LYS A 121 7.58 2.30 -15.66
C LYS A 121 8.92 1.56 -15.59
N ILE A 122 9.13 0.85 -14.48
CA ILE A 122 10.37 0.14 -14.16
C ILE A 122 10.14 -1.35 -14.29
N ILE A 123 11.06 -2.06 -14.95
CA ILE A 123 10.88 -3.49 -15.28
C ILE A 123 11.98 -4.34 -14.64
N PHE A 124 11.57 -5.38 -13.92
CA PHE A 124 12.39 -6.41 -13.33
C PHE A 124 12.07 -7.79 -13.94
N PRO A 125 13.00 -8.76 -13.92
CA PRO A 125 12.72 -10.13 -14.34
C PRO A 125 11.71 -10.81 -13.41
N HIS A 126 10.92 -11.75 -13.93
CA HIS A 126 10.03 -12.59 -13.13
C HIS A 126 10.79 -13.80 -12.52
N PRO A 127 10.42 -14.28 -11.31
CA PRO A 127 11.04 -15.45 -10.68
C PRO A 127 11.10 -16.69 -11.58
N SER A 128 10.08 -16.90 -12.43
CA SER A 128 10.03 -18.03 -13.38
C SER A 128 11.19 -18.07 -14.38
N ILE A 129 11.83 -16.94 -14.69
CA ILE A 129 13.03 -16.93 -15.54
C ILE A 129 14.28 -17.25 -14.71
N LEU A 130 14.32 -16.77 -13.46
CA LEU A 130 15.52 -16.86 -12.61
C LEU A 130 15.77 -18.28 -12.09
N GLU A 131 14.73 -19.11 -12.01
CA GLU A 131 14.77 -20.38 -11.27
C GLU A 131 14.55 -21.64 -12.13
N GLN A 132 14.65 -21.52 -13.46
CA GLN A 132 14.36 -22.63 -14.39
C GLN A 132 15.17 -23.91 -14.12
N ASP A 133 16.40 -23.78 -13.60
CA ASP A 133 17.32 -24.90 -13.37
C ASP A 133 17.38 -25.40 -11.90
N ALA A 134 16.71 -24.72 -10.96
CA ALA A 134 16.87 -24.95 -9.51
C ALA A 134 15.89 -25.99 -8.92
N PHE A 135 14.99 -26.55 -9.73
CA PHE A 135 13.83 -27.34 -9.29
C PHE A 135 14.14 -28.74 -8.76
N HIS A 136 15.37 -29.22 -8.87
CA HIS A 136 15.77 -30.57 -8.45
C HIS A 136 16.42 -30.66 -7.06
N ALA A 137 16.57 -29.53 -6.34
CA ALA A 137 17.20 -29.50 -5.01
C ALA A 137 16.18 -29.28 -3.88
N SER A 138 16.51 -29.74 -2.66
CA SER A 138 15.68 -29.57 -1.45
C SER A 138 15.54 -28.10 -1.07
N ARG A 139 14.33 -27.52 -1.24
CA ARG A 139 14.03 -26.08 -1.11
C ARG A 139 14.59 -25.37 0.14
N LYS A 140 14.63 -26.03 1.30
CA LYS A 140 14.94 -25.36 2.58
C LYS A 140 16.33 -24.74 2.70
N ASP A 141 17.30 -25.16 1.88
CA ASP A 141 18.67 -24.62 1.91
C ASP A 141 19.06 -23.92 0.59
N LEU A 142 18.08 -23.64 -0.29
CA LEU A 142 18.36 -22.92 -1.52
C LEU A 142 18.54 -21.42 -1.27
N ILE A 143 19.57 -20.89 -1.90
CA ILE A 143 19.82 -19.45 -1.95
C ILE A 143 19.74 -19.01 -3.41
N LEU A 144 18.71 -18.22 -3.73
CA LEU A 144 18.41 -17.80 -5.11
C LEU A 144 18.49 -16.27 -5.26
N PRO A 145 18.71 -15.75 -6.48
CA PRO A 145 18.68 -14.31 -6.71
C PRO A 145 17.25 -13.75 -6.54
N SER A 146 17.16 -12.60 -5.89
CA SER A 146 15.96 -11.78 -5.92
C SER A 146 15.66 -11.26 -7.33
N VAL A 147 14.41 -10.86 -7.63
CA VAL A 147 14.09 -10.09 -8.85
C VAL A 147 14.89 -8.78 -8.95
N PHE A 148 15.44 -8.29 -7.84
CA PHE A 148 16.24 -7.06 -7.79
C PHE A 148 17.75 -7.28 -8.00
N TYR A 149 18.21 -8.52 -8.18
CA TYR A 149 19.62 -8.91 -8.04
C TYR A 149 20.63 -8.10 -8.86
N ASP A 150 20.24 -7.64 -10.05
CA ASP A 150 21.09 -6.88 -11.00
C ASP A 150 20.43 -5.55 -11.38
N THR A 151 19.91 -4.84 -10.38
CA THR A 151 19.37 -3.50 -10.59
C THR A 151 20.51 -2.49 -10.62
N SER A 152 20.96 -2.11 -11.82
CA SER A 152 21.92 -1.01 -12.04
C SER A 152 21.28 0.12 -12.85
N LEU A 153 21.82 1.33 -12.77
CA LEU A 153 21.31 2.46 -13.56
C LEU A 153 21.34 2.17 -15.08
N VAL A 154 22.33 1.40 -15.54
CA VAL A 154 22.44 0.99 -16.95
C VAL A 154 21.30 0.05 -17.32
N ASN A 155 21.04 -0.98 -16.50
CA ASN A 155 19.96 -1.93 -16.73
C ASN A 155 18.57 -1.29 -16.63
N LEU A 156 18.40 -0.32 -15.73
CA LEU A 156 17.16 0.44 -15.65
C LEU A 156 16.94 1.29 -16.90
N ARG A 157 17.96 1.97 -17.41
CA ARG A 157 17.84 2.79 -18.63
C ARG A 157 17.51 1.96 -19.88
N THR A 158 17.92 0.71 -19.94
CA THR A 158 17.63 -0.16 -21.09
C THR A 158 16.25 -0.81 -21.02
N ARG A 159 15.74 -1.12 -19.82
CA ARG A 159 14.49 -1.85 -19.62
C ARG A 159 13.31 -0.98 -19.18
N SER A 160 13.56 0.23 -18.70
CA SER A 160 12.56 1.09 -18.08
C SER A 160 12.38 2.37 -18.90
N CYS A 161 11.19 2.95 -18.82
CA CYS A 161 10.88 4.22 -19.45
C CYS A 161 10.28 5.19 -18.44
N TYR A 162 10.45 6.48 -18.71
CA TYR A 162 9.86 7.56 -17.93
C TYR A 162 9.39 8.69 -18.83
N SER A 163 8.47 9.49 -18.33
CA SER A 163 8.00 10.69 -19.02
C SER A 163 7.90 11.85 -18.02
N VAL A 164 8.46 13.00 -18.39
CA VAL A 164 8.35 14.24 -17.61
C VAL A 164 6.99 14.87 -17.90
N LEU A 165 6.30 15.29 -16.85
CA LEU A 165 4.99 15.91 -16.95
C LEU A 165 5.13 17.37 -17.36
N ASN A 166 4.42 17.79 -18.42
CA ASN A 166 4.48 19.16 -18.95
C ASN A 166 3.87 20.23 -17.99
N HIS A 167 3.22 19.81 -16.91
CA HIS A 167 2.61 20.71 -15.91
C HIS A 167 3.62 21.37 -14.96
N VAL A 168 4.91 21.06 -15.07
CA VAL A 168 5.97 21.64 -14.23
C VAL A 168 6.35 23.08 -14.69
N SER A 169 5.62 23.65 -15.64
CA SER A 169 5.74 25.06 -16.03
C SER A 169 5.22 25.99 -14.92
N LEU A 170 5.93 27.10 -14.66
CA LEU A 170 5.62 28.10 -13.62
C LEU A 170 4.13 28.51 -13.68
N GLY A 171 3.39 28.25 -12.59
CA GLY A 171 2.00 28.69 -12.41
C GLY A 171 0.95 27.59 -12.54
N ASN A 172 1.30 26.37 -12.99
CA ASN A 172 0.38 25.25 -13.00
C ASN A 172 0.37 24.50 -11.65
N PRO A 173 -0.82 24.12 -11.13
CA PRO A 173 -0.92 23.41 -9.86
C PRO A 173 -0.38 21.99 -10.02
N LEU A 174 0.53 21.64 -9.12
CA LEU A 174 1.20 20.35 -9.09
C LEU A 174 0.26 19.23 -8.65
N PRO A 175 0.45 18.00 -9.17
CA PRO A 175 -0.31 16.86 -8.69
C PRO A 175 0.01 16.59 -7.22
N HIS A 176 -1.02 16.24 -6.46
CA HIS A 176 -0.90 15.90 -5.03
C HIS A 176 -1.41 14.49 -4.72
N THR A 177 -2.21 13.89 -5.59
CA THR A 177 -2.63 12.49 -5.46
C THR A 177 -2.65 11.81 -6.82
N SER A 178 -2.46 10.50 -6.83
CA SER A 178 -2.53 9.69 -8.04
C SER A 178 -2.88 8.24 -7.79
N CYS A 179 -3.18 7.54 -8.87
CA CYS A 179 -3.17 6.09 -8.95
C CYS A 179 -2.53 5.65 -10.26
N SER A 180 -2.14 4.38 -10.34
CA SER A 180 -1.61 3.79 -11.56
C SER A 180 -2.21 2.41 -11.81
N TRP A 181 -2.13 1.97 -13.06
CA TRP A 181 -2.63 0.69 -13.53
C TRP A 181 -1.83 0.19 -14.73
N LEU A 182 -1.57 -1.11 -14.79
CA LEU A 182 -1.01 -1.77 -15.97
C LEU A 182 -2.11 -2.59 -16.66
N ASP A 183 -2.32 -2.37 -17.95
CA ASP A 183 -3.27 -3.16 -18.72
C ASP A 183 -2.67 -4.48 -19.25
N MET A 184 -3.54 -5.33 -19.82
CA MET A 184 -3.15 -6.62 -20.41
C MET A 184 -2.26 -6.46 -21.66
N ASP A 185 -2.17 -5.26 -22.21
CA ASP A 185 -1.32 -4.95 -23.34
C ASP A 185 0.06 -4.44 -22.93
N GLY A 186 0.28 -4.21 -21.63
CA GLY A 186 1.51 -3.69 -21.06
C GLY A 186 1.57 -2.16 -21.03
N ASN A 187 0.48 -1.46 -21.37
CA ASN A 187 0.43 -0.01 -21.27
C ASN A 187 0.24 0.42 -19.81
N ALA A 188 1.06 1.37 -19.38
CA ALA A 188 1.00 1.93 -18.04
C ALA A 188 0.11 3.18 -18.04
N THR A 189 -0.97 3.14 -17.27
CA THR A 189 -1.87 4.26 -17.04
C THR A 189 -1.55 4.92 -15.70
N PHE A 190 -1.48 6.24 -15.69
CA PHE A 190 -1.34 7.06 -14.49
C PHE A 190 -2.47 8.08 -14.45
N ILE A 191 -3.18 8.17 -13.33
CA ILE A 191 -4.18 9.22 -13.11
C ILE A 191 -3.63 10.17 -12.05
N LEU A 192 -3.56 11.46 -12.39
CA LEU A 192 -2.98 12.51 -11.56
C LEU A 192 -4.04 13.57 -11.27
N ALA A 193 -4.15 14.01 -10.03
CA ALA A 193 -5.00 15.16 -9.70
C ALA A 193 -4.24 16.23 -8.91
N ASN A 194 -4.61 17.48 -9.18
CA ASN A 194 -3.98 18.66 -8.59
C ASN A 194 -4.95 19.50 -7.76
N SER A 195 -4.41 20.50 -7.07
CA SER A 195 -5.16 21.38 -6.17
C SER A 195 -6.11 22.35 -6.89
N ALA A 196 -6.05 22.47 -8.22
CA ALA A 196 -7.06 23.19 -9.00
C ALA A 196 -8.24 22.33 -9.44
N GLY A 197 -8.31 21.08 -8.99
CA GLY A 197 -9.41 20.17 -9.25
C GLY A 197 -9.38 19.53 -10.64
N SER A 198 -8.25 19.60 -11.37
CA SER A 198 -8.11 18.85 -12.62
C SER A 198 -7.76 17.39 -12.34
N VAL A 199 -8.28 16.49 -13.17
CA VAL A 199 -7.92 15.07 -13.18
C VAL A 199 -7.40 14.72 -14.56
N LEU A 200 -6.13 14.33 -14.63
CA LEU A 200 -5.41 14.00 -15.85
C LEU A 200 -5.12 12.50 -15.90
N MET A 201 -5.40 11.88 -17.03
CA MET A 201 -4.97 10.53 -17.37
C MET A 201 -3.77 10.59 -18.33
N VAL A 202 -2.72 9.85 -18.01
CA VAL A 202 -1.53 9.70 -18.84
C VAL A 202 -1.34 8.22 -19.12
N VAL A 203 -1.28 7.83 -20.39
CA VAL A 203 -1.06 6.46 -20.83
C VAL A 203 0.30 6.38 -21.52
N MET A 204 1.12 5.44 -21.08
CA MET A 204 2.45 5.15 -21.62
C MET A 204 2.43 3.78 -22.28
N SER A 205 2.67 3.76 -23.59
CA SER A 205 2.85 2.53 -24.38
C SER A 205 4.30 2.42 -24.84
N ASP A 206 4.86 1.21 -24.86
CA ASP A 206 6.25 0.95 -25.26
C ASP A 206 6.39 -0.05 -26.42
N ARG A 207 5.28 -0.47 -27.05
CA ARG A 207 5.28 -1.50 -28.10
C ARG A 207 6.04 -1.10 -29.37
N ASN A 208 5.95 0.17 -29.77
CA ASN A 208 6.56 0.73 -30.98
C ASN A 208 7.50 1.90 -30.66
N GLY A 209 8.18 1.83 -29.51
CA GLY A 209 8.80 2.97 -28.86
C GLY A 209 7.88 3.58 -27.80
N VAL A 210 8.41 4.54 -27.03
CA VAL A 210 7.68 5.17 -25.93
C VAL A 210 6.72 6.22 -26.47
N GLU A 211 5.43 5.89 -26.49
CA GLU A 211 4.33 6.80 -26.82
C GLU A 211 3.61 7.23 -25.55
N ILE A 212 3.33 8.54 -25.43
CA ILE A 212 2.66 9.14 -24.28
C ILE A 212 1.39 9.84 -24.75
N THR A 213 0.25 9.40 -24.24
CA THR A 213 -1.06 10.01 -24.51
C THR A 213 -1.60 10.62 -23.22
N THR A 214 -2.03 11.88 -23.30
CA THR A 214 -2.60 12.60 -22.16
C THR A 214 -4.06 12.99 -22.43
N THR A 215 -4.96 12.61 -21.53
CA THR A 215 -6.39 12.89 -21.60
C THR A 215 -6.84 13.57 -20.32
N GLU A 216 -7.40 14.77 -20.42
CA GLU A 216 -7.93 15.47 -19.25
C GLU A 216 -9.38 15.08 -19.02
N LEU A 217 -9.62 14.32 -17.95
CA LEU A 217 -10.94 13.80 -17.59
C LEU A 217 -11.81 14.90 -17.00
N MET A 218 -11.23 15.82 -16.22
CA MET A 218 -11.99 16.90 -15.57
C MET A 218 -11.25 18.24 -15.67
N LYS A 219 -11.97 19.27 -16.15
CA LYS A 219 -11.62 20.70 -16.09
C LYS A 219 -12.65 21.46 -15.26
N VAL A 220 -12.26 22.00 -14.11
CA VAL A 220 -13.12 22.90 -13.29
C VAL A 220 -13.53 24.18 -14.06
N SER A 221 -12.86 24.51 -15.17
CA SER A 221 -13.13 25.75 -15.92
C SER A 221 -14.41 25.75 -16.77
N ILE A 222 -15.04 24.59 -17.03
CA ILE A 222 -16.21 24.53 -17.95
C ILE A 222 -17.55 24.63 -17.20
N PHE A 223 -17.64 24.15 -15.95
CA PHE A 223 -18.88 24.22 -15.16
C PHE A 223 -19.21 25.64 -14.64
N ARG A 224 -18.25 26.57 -14.64
CA ARG A 224 -18.50 27.97 -14.26
C ARG A 224 -19.23 28.78 -15.34
N LEU A 225 -19.15 28.37 -16.60
CA LEU A 225 -19.79 29.07 -17.73
C LEU A 225 -21.23 28.61 -17.97
N LEU A 226 -21.57 27.35 -17.70
CA LEU A 226 -22.93 26.83 -17.90
C LEU A 226 -23.87 27.08 -16.71
N ASN A 227 -23.35 27.24 -15.49
CA ASN A 227 -24.14 27.54 -14.29
C ASN A 227 -24.45 29.05 -14.09
N GLY A 228 -24.40 29.85 -15.16
CA GLY A 228 -24.55 31.31 -15.15
C GLY A 228 -25.92 31.87 -14.73
N LEU A 229 -26.84 31.02 -14.26
CA LEU A 229 -28.19 31.41 -13.80
C LEU A 229 -28.40 31.24 -12.28
N MET A 230 -27.39 30.83 -11.52
CA MET A 230 -27.50 30.67 -10.06
C MET A 230 -27.12 31.96 -9.31
N PRO A 231 -27.92 32.42 -8.32
CA PRO A 231 -27.63 33.60 -7.51
C PRO A 231 -26.27 33.53 -6.82
N SER A 232 -25.59 34.67 -6.70
CA SER A 232 -24.27 34.82 -6.08
C SER A 232 -24.19 34.34 -4.62
N SER A 233 -25.33 34.21 -3.92
CA SER A 233 -25.44 33.69 -2.56
C SER A 233 -25.29 32.17 -2.43
N ILE A 234 -25.35 31.42 -3.54
CA ILE A 234 -25.22 29.94 -3.57
C ILE A 234 -23.86 29.52 -4.17
N ARG A 235 -23.06 30.48 -4.64
CA ARG A 235 -21.76 30.22 -5.26
C ARG A 235 -20.74 29.84 -4.18
N SER A 236 -20.59 28.54 -3.90
CA SER A 236 -19.37 28.05 -3.24
C SER A 236 -18.18 28.44 -4.11
N THR A 237 -17.36 29.38 -3.62
CA THR A 237 -16.13 29.84 -4.28
C THR A 237 -14.99 28.83 -4.17
N LYS A 238 -15.22 27.68 -3.52
CA LYS A 238 -14.19 26.68 -3.25
C LYS A 238 -14.07 25.70 -4.42
N THR A 239 -12.85 25.56 -4.90
CA THR A 239 -12.47 24.53 -5.85
C THR A 239 -12.58 23.16 -5.18
N GLU A 240 -13.36 22.26 -5.76
CA GLU A 240 -13.43 20.86 -5.36
C GLU A 240 -12.11 20.18 -5.72
N VAL A 241 -11.46 19.55 -4.74
CA VAL A 241 -10.17 18.89 -4.93
C VAL A 241 -10.34 17.38 -4.72
N ALA A 242 -9.69 16.57 -5.55
CA ALA A 242 -9.66 15.13 -5.38
C ALA A 242 -8.86 14.75 -4.12
N LEU A 243 -9.46 14.04 -3.17
CA LEU A 243 -8.79 13.57 -1.95
C LEU A 243 -8.05 12.26 -2.17
N SER A 244 -8.62 11.37 -2.98
CA SER A 244 -8.11 10.02 -3.25
C SER A 244 -8.64 9.51 -4.57
N ILE A 245 -7.82 8.75 -5.30
CA ILE A 245 -8.14 8.21 -6.63
C ILE A 245 -7.77 6.75 -6.67
N VAL A 246 -8.62 5.94 -7.29
CA VAL A 246 -8.33 4.56 -7.68
C VAL A 246 -8.85 4.32 -9.10
N CYS A 247 -8.23 3.43 -9.84
CA CYS A 247 -8.67 3.08 -11.18
C CYS A 247 -8.81 1.56 -11.36
N HIS A 248 -9.61 1.18 -12.33
CA HIS A 248 -9.85 -0.20 -12.71
C HIS A 248 -10.15 -0.30 -14.20
N LYS A 249 -9.69 -1.37 -14.84
CA LYS A 249 -10.10 -1.68 -16.21
C LYS A 249 -11.41 -2.47 -16.14
N ASP A 250 -12.44 -1.98 -16.80
CA ASP A 250 -13.70 -2.71 -16.95
C ASP A 250 -13.46 -4.03 -17.69
N PHE A 251 -13.90 -5.13 -17.10
CA PHE A 251 -13.67 -6.49 -17.61
C PHE A 251 -14.28 -6.68 -19.01
N ASN A 252 -15.44 -6.09 -19.27
CA ASN A 252 -16.13 -6.18 -20.56
C ASN A 252 -15.71 -5.09 -21.56
N ASP A 253 -14.77 -4.21 -21.17
CA ASP A 253 -14.34 -3.03 -21.92
C ASP A 253 -15.49 -2.10 -22.40
N ILE A 254 -16.69 -2.21 -21.82
CA ILE A 254 -17.84 -1.34 -22.15
C ILE A 254 -17.50 0.09 -21.76
N TYR A 255 -16.92 0.26 -20.57
CA TYR A 255 -16.55 1.57 -20.02
C TYR A 255 -15.05 1.89 -20.15
N GLY A 256 -14.24 0.94 -20.64
CA GLY A 256 -12.79 1.06 -20.70
C GLY A 256 -12.16 1.19 -19.30
N THR A 257 -11.27 2.16 -19.13
CA THR A 257 -10.70 2.45 -17.80
C THR A 257 -11.67 3.30 -16.99
N LEU A 258 -12.08 2.77 -15.84
CA LEU A 258 -12.89 3.44 -14.84
C LEU A 258 -11.98 4.15 -13.84
N VAL A 259 -12.26 5.42 -13.59
CA VAL A 259 -11.53 6.26 -12.63
C VAL A 259 -12.49 6.69 -11.53
N PHE A 260 -12.25 6.20 -10.31
CA PHE A 260 -13.03 6.52 -9.13
C PHE A 260 -12.30 7.59 -8.33
N VAL A 261 -12.98 8.68 -8.05
CA VAL A 261 -12.42 9.84 -7.36
C VAL A 261 -13.29 10.20 -6.18
N LEU A 262 -12.70 10.30 -4.99
CA LEU A 262 -13.32 10.91 -3.82
C LEU A 262 -12.92 12.39 -3.74
N PHE A 263 -13.87 13.31 -3.68
CA PHE A 263 -13.63 14.75 -3.63
C PHE A 263 -13.72 15.32 -2.20
N SER A 264 -13.26 16.56 -2.04
CA SER A 264 -13.22 17.30 -0.77
C SER A 264 -14.57 17.53 -0.13
N ASP A 265 -15.66 17.42 -0.90
CA ASP A 265 -17.06 17.48 -0.45
C ASP A 265 -17.68 16.10 -0.20
N LEU A 266 -16.83 15.06 -0.12
CA LEU A 266 -17.20 13.65 0.03
C LEU A 266 -18.09 13.11 -1.11
N GLN A 267 -18.07 13.73 -2.29
CA GLN A 267 -18.62 13.12 -3.50
C GLN A 267 -17.67 12.06 -4.06
N ILE A 268 -18.22 10.89 -4.37
CA ILE A 268 -17.59 9.86 -5.17
C ILE A 268 -18.04 10.07 -6.61
N ARG A 269 -17.10 10.30 -7.52
CA ARG A 269 -17.37 10.37 -8.96
C ARG A 269 -16.66 9.23 -9.70
N ILE A 270 -17.33 8.65 -10.67
CA ILE A 270 -16.80 7.60 -11.53
C ILE A 270 -16.75 8.13 -12.96
N TRP A 271 -15.55 8.16 -13.54
CA TRP A 271 -15.32 8.57 -14.92
C TRP A 271 -15.01 7.36 -15.79
N SER A 272 -15.56 7.35 -17.00
CA SER A 272 -15.20 6.38 -18.04
C SER A 272 -14.23 7.03 -19.01
N HIS A 273 -13.03 6.46 -19.15
CA HIS A 273 -12.07 6.90 -20.16
C HIS A 273 -12.62 6.71 -21.58
N LYS A 274 -13.34 5.62 -21.84
CA LYS A 274 -13.88 5.30 -23.17
C LYS A 274 -14.99 6.26 -23.58
N ARG A 275 -15.84 6.67 -22.64
CA ARG A 275 -16.95 7.62 -22.88
C ARG A 275 -16.55 9.09 -22.67
N LEU A 276 -15.37 9.35 -22.10
CA LEU A 276 -14.85 10.69 -21.76
C LEU A 276 -15.82 11.51 -20.89
N GLU A 277 -16.56 10.84 -20.01
CA GLU A 277 -17.56 11.50 -19.16
C GLU A 277 -17.66 10.88 -17.76
N CYS A 278 -18.26 11.65 -16.85
CA CYS A 278 -18.62 11.21 -15.51
C CYS A 278 -19.91 10.39 -15.58
N ILE A 279 -19.81 9.08 -15.35
CA ILE A 279 -20.94 8.15 -15.46
C ILE A 279 -21.72 7.97 -14.14
N LEU A 280 -21.13 8.39 -13.01
CA LEU A 280 -21.79 8.39 -11.71
C LEU A 280 -21.21 9.50 -10.81
N ALA A 281 -22.08 10.16 -10.04
CA ALA A 281 -21.73 11.01 -8.91
C ALA A 281 -22.69 10.72 -7.75
N ASP A 282 -22.16 10.44 -6.56
CA ASP A 282 -22.94 10.19 -5.35
C ASP A 282 -22.16 10.66 -4.11
N SER A 283 -22.85 10.98 -3.01
CA SER A 283 -22.22 11.46 -1.78
C SER A 283 -22.14 10.40 -0.71
N VAL A 284 -20.99 10.28 -0.06
CA VAL A 284 -20.84 9.47 1.17
C VAL A 284 -21.82 9.93 2.26
N LEU A 285 -22.13 11.24 2.31
CA LEU A 285 -23.06 11.83 3.28
C LEU A 285 -24.47 11.22 3.22
N ASN A 286 -24.88 10.72 2.05
CA ASN A 286 -26.20 10.09 1.87
C ASN A 286 -26.34 8.76 2.67
N TYR A 287 -25.21 8.18 3.07
CA TYR A 287 -25.14 6.87 3.72
C TYR A 287 -24.73 6.97 5.21
N ASP A 288 -24.53 8.18 5.71
CA ASP A 288 -24.32 8.40 7.13
C ASP A 288 -25.66 8.38 7.88
N HIS A 289 -26.01 7.20 8.39
CA HIS A 289 -27.23 7.01 9.19
C HIS A 289 -27.18 7.77 10.52
N GLU A 290 -26.00 8.09 11.05
CA GLU A 290 -25.84 8.85 12.30
C GLU A 290 -25.93 10.37 12.09
N LYS A 291 -25.85 10.84 10.84
CA LYS A 291 -25.87 12.27 10.45
C LYS A 291 -24.83 13.12 11.21
N LYS A 292 -23.66 12.55 11.47
CA LYS A 292 -22.54 13.19 12.17
C LYS A 292 -21.52 13.77 11.19
N LEU A 293 -21.47 13.25 9.98
CA LEU A 293 -20.71 13.82 8.89
C LEU A 293 -21.40 15.09 8.42
N THR A 294 -20.66 16.19 8.51
CA THR A 294 -21.00 17.43 7.82
C THR A 294 -20.05 17.62 6.67
N ASN A 295 -20.46 18.43 5.70
CA ASN A 295 -19.58 18.77 4.59
C ASN A 295 -18.40 19.59 5.13
N GLY A 296 -17.27 18.93 5.36
CA GLY A 296 -16.07 19.51 5.94
C GLY A 296 -15.08 19.93 4.85
N ASN A 297 -14.17 20.86 5.18
CA ASN A 297 -13.04 21.14 4.30
C ASN A 297 -11.97 20.06 4.53
N PHE A 298 -12.17 18.88 3.95
CA PHE A 298 -11.15 17.84 3.97
C PHE A 298 -9.99 18.26 3.08
N THR A 299 -8.78 18.16 3.61
CA THR A 299 -7.57 18.32 2.79
C THR A 299 -7.22 16.99 2.15
N ALA A 300 -6.45 17.06 1.06
CA ALA A 300 -5.85 15.87 0.46
C ALA A 300 -5.24 14.97 1.53
N HIS A 301 -5.38 13.66 1.35
CA HIS A 301 -4.83 12.63 2.22
C HIS A 301 -5.49 12.40 3.58
N GLN A 302 -6.49 13.19 4.00
CA GLN A 302 -7.25 12.89 5.22
C GLN A 302 -8.25 11.74 5.01
N CYS A 303 -8.97 11.80 3.88
CA CYS A 303 -9.86 10.72 3.46
C CYS A 303 -9.13 9.81 2.48
N HIS A 304 -9.53 8.55 2.46
CA HIS A 304 -8.91 7.53 1.61
C HIS A 304 -9.98 6.73 0.89
N LEU A 305 -9.74 6.50 -0.39
CA LEU A 305 -10.52 5.59 -1.23
C LEU A 305 -9.62 4.41 -1.57
N ARG A 306 -10.08 3.20 -1.24
CA ARG A 306 -9.42 1.92 -1.56
C ARG A 306 -10.35 1.09 -2.41
N LYS A 307 -9.75 0.26 -3.29
CA LYS A 307 -10.48 -0.63 -4.18
C LYS A 307 -9.88 -2.02 -4.14
N SER A 308 -10.73 -3.02 -4.20
CA SER A 308 -10.39 -4.38 -4.60
C SER A 308 -11.32 -4.87 -5.69
N SER A 309 -10.87 -5.91 -6.38
CA SER A 309 -11.62 -6.59 -7.43
C SER A 309 -11.76 -8.06 -7.09
N GLY A 310 -12.96 -8.60 -7.22
CA GLY A 310 -13.23 -10.04 -7.11
C GLY A 310 -12.93 -10.78 -8.42
N GLU A 311 -12.95 -12.10 -8.35
CA GLU A 311 -12.64 -13.01 -9.48
C GLU A 311 -13.57 -12.81 -10.69
N ASN A 312 -14.82 -12.40 -10.46
CA ASN A 312 -15.82 -12.20 -11.51
C ASN A 312 -15.86 -10.77 -12.05
N GLY A 313 -14.86 -9.94 -11.75
CA GLY A 313 -14.86 -8.51 -12.12
C GLY A 313 -15.68 -7.61 -11.19
N ASP A 314 -16.20 -8.15 -10.09
CA ASP A 314 -16.87 -7.35 -9.06
C ASP A 314 -15.89 -6.33 -8.46
N ILE A 315 -16.36 -5.11 -8.21
CA ILE A 315 -15.55 -4.06 -7.59
C ILE A 315 -16.07 -3.79 -6.18
N TYR A 316 -15.15 -3.67 -5.23
CA TYR A 316 -15.42 -3.28 -3.85
C TYR A 316 -14.65 -1.99 -3.57
N LEU A 317 -15.37 -0.97 -3.10
CA LEU A 317 -14.80 0.32 -2.72
C LEU A 317 -14.94 0.51 -1.21
N GLY A 318 -13.83 0.85 -0.56
CA GLY A 318 -13.82 1.29 0.82
C GLY A 318 -13.46 2.77 0.91
N VAL A 319 -14.28 3.55 1.59
CA VAL A 319 -14.02 4.96 1.86
C VAL A 319 -13.81 5.16 3.33
N TYR A 320 -12.67 5.72 3.70
CA TYR A 320 -12.37 6.15 5.06
C TYR A 320 -12.55 7.66 5.19
N VAL A 321 -13.31 8.07 6.21
CA VAL A 321 -13.55 9.48 6.56
C VAL A 321 -13.23 9.69 8.05
N PRO A 322 -12.17 10.45 8.37
CA PRO A 322 -11.88 10.81 9.75
C PRO A 322 -12.70 12.03 10.17
N THR A 323 -13.21 12.00 11.40
CA THR A 323 -13.76 13.17 12.10
C THR A 323 -13.05 13.32 13.46
N PRO A 324 -13.17 14.48 14.13
CA PRO A 324 -12.57 14.64 15.46
C PRO A 324 -13.02 13.61 16.51
N HIS A 325 -14.19 13.00 16.33
CA HIS A 325 -14.79 12.10 17.32
C HIS A 325 -14.97 10.66 16.84
N GLN A 326 -14.88 10.42 15.53
CA GLN A 326 -15.16 9.12 14.93
C GLN A 326 -14.26 8.87 13.73
N LYS A 327 -13.84 7.62 13.54
CA LYS A 327 -13.22 7.19 12.28
C LYS A 327 -14.16 6.20 11.58
N LEU A 328 -14.63 6.60 10.40
CA LEU A 328 -15.72 5.93 9.71
C LEU A 328 -15.22 5.26 8.43
N PHE A 329 -15.70 4.05 8.18
CA PHE A 329 -15.56 3.37 6.89
C PHE A 329 -16.91 3.19 6.24
N PHE A 330 -17.00 3.47 4.94
CA PHE A 330 -18.15 3.23 4.10
C PHE A 330 -17.78 2.26 3.00
N ILE A 331 -18.56 1.20 2.86
CA ILE A 331 -18.30 0.11 1.93
C ILE A 331 -19.33 0.16 0.81
N PHE A 332 -18.84 0.18 -0.43
CA PHE A 332 -19.67 0.26 -1.62
C PHE A 332 -19.30 -0.79 -2.66
N ASN A 333 -20.28 -1.16 -3.46
CA ASN A 333 -20.14 -2.03 -4.61
C ASN A 333 -20.73 -1.32 -5.83
N PRO A 334 -19.89 -0.77 -6.73
CA PRO A 334 -20.35 -0.26 -8.01
C PRO A 334 -21.01 -1.37 -8.82
N ILE A 335 -22.22 -1.11 -9.33
CA ILE A 335 -22.95 -2.00 -10.22
C ILE A 335 -23.00 -1.33 -11.59
N PHE A 336 -22.48 -2.01 -12.59
CA PHE A 336 -22.47 -1.56 -13.99
C PHE A 336 -23.52 -2.36 -14.77
N ALA A 337 -24.62 -1.69 -15.14
CA ALA A 337 -25.53 -2.17 -16.18
C ALA A 337 -25.20 -1.48 -17.51
N TYR A 338 -25.76 -1.96 -18.63
CA TYR A 338 -25.46 -1.46 -19.98
C TYR A 338 -25.56 0.07 -20.13
N GLU A 339 -26.50 0.72 -19.44
CA GLU A 339 -26.69 2.18 -19.54
C GLU A 339 -26.62 2.92 -18.19
N GLN A 340 -26.58 2.19 -17.08
CA GLN A 340 -26.63 2.78 -15.74
C GLN A 340 -25.50 2.24 -14.87
N CYS A 341 -24.75 3.16 -14.27
CA CYS A 341 -23.88 2.87 -13.15
C CYS A 341 -24.64 3.24 -11.86
N LYS A 342 -24.56 2.38 -10.84
CA LYS A 342 -25.11 2.66 -9.51
C LYS A 342 -24.10 2.29 -8.43
N LEU A 343 -24.08 3.06 -7.35
CA LEU A 343 -23.25 2.77 -6.20
C LEU A 343 -24.11 2.05 -5.14
N LYS A 344 -23.95 0.73 -5.00
CA LYS A 344 -24.65 -0.03 -3.97
C LYS A 344 -23.89 0.10 -2.65
N PHE A 345 -24.54 0.64 -1.63
CA PHE A 345 -23.99 0.67 -0.28
C PHE A 345 -24.15 -0.69 0.40
N SER A 346 -23.10 -1.12 1.10
CA SER A 346 -23.04 -2.41 1.78
C SER A 346 -23.08 -2.25 3.29
N CYS A 347 -22.18 -1.46 3.88
CA CYS A 347 -22.20 -1.18 5.31
C CYS A 347 -21.36 0.06 5.69
N MET A 348 -21.60 0.54 6.91
CA MET A 348 -20.82 1.57 7.60
C MET A 348 -20.19 0.96 8.85
N LEU A 349 -18.90 1.20 9.08
CA LEU A 349 -18.15 0.70 10.23
C LEU A 349 -17.50 1.87 10.98
N ARG A 350 -17.37 1.73 12.30
CA ARG A 350 -16.77 2.73 13.17
C ARG A 350 -15.60 2.15 13.96
N GLN A 351 -14.52 2.92 14.08
CA GLN A 351 -13.44 2.68 15.03
C GLN A 351 -12.97 4.03 15.60
N ASP A 352 -12.89 4.16 16.92
CA ASP A 352 -12.62 5.45 17.58
C ASP A 352 -11.35 5.43 18.45
N SER A 353 -10.75 4.27 18.67
CA SER A 353 -9.74 4.07 19.71
C SER A 353 -8.32 4.39 19.23
N TYR A 354 -8.10 4.42 17.92
CA TYR A 354 -6.76 4.43 17.32
C TYR A 354 -6.70 5.36 16.11
N ASP A 355 -5.49 5.73 15.71
CA ASP A 355 -5.25 6.52 14.50
C ASP A 355 -4.91 5.62 13.31
N LEU A 356 -5.63 5.79 12.21
CA LEU A 356 -5.48 4.95 11.03
C LEU A 356 -4.15 5.23 10.35
N VAL A 357 -3.40 4.17 10.04
CA VAL A 357 -2.22 4.21 9.18
C VAL A 357 -2.61 3.86 7.75
N ASP A 358 -3.25 2.70 7.57
CA ASP A 358 -3.74 2.25 6.26
C ASP A 358 -4.83 1.19 6.41
N PHE A 359 -5.53 0.89 5.32
CA PHE A 359 -6.47 -0.22 5.24
C PHE A 359 -6.50 -0.81 3.84
N CYS A 360 -6.88 -2.08 3.76
CA CYS A 360 -7.25 -2.73 2.52
C CYS A 360 -8.62 -3.40 2.68
N ILE A 361 -9.33 -3.47 1.57
CA ILE A 361 -10.64 -4.10 1.47
C ILE A 361 -10.52 -5.28 0.55
N ASP A 362 -11.20 -6.36 0.86
CA ASP A 362 -11.46 -7.49 -0.03
C ASP A 362 -12.98 -7.74 -0.09
N ARG A 363 -13.44 -8.70 -0.89
CA ARG A 363 -14.84 -9.05 -1.06
C ARG A 363 -15.59 -9.19 0.26
N ASN A 364 -14.99 -9.87 1.24
CA ASN A 364 -15.66 -10.22 2.50
C ASN A 364 -15.07 -9.56 3.74
N ARG A 365 -13.99 -8.80 3.61
CA ARG A 365 -13.24 -8.31 4.78
C ARG A 365 -12.65 -6.94 4.58
N LEU A 366 -12.56 -6.23 5.70
CA LEU A 366 -11.73 -5.05 5.86
C LEU A 366 -10.55 -5.42 6.75
N TRP A 367 -9.35 -5.03 6.35
CA TRP A 367 -8.14 -5.07 7.18
C TRP A 367 -7.65 -3.65 7.38
N SER A 368 -7.23 -3.34 8.59
CA SER A 368 -6.85 -1.97 8.95
C SER A 368 -5.68 -1.99 9.92
N LEU A 369 -4.69 -1.17 9.65
CA LEU A 369 -3.51 -0.95 10.47
C LEU A 369 -3.67 0.41 11.17
N TRP A 370 -3.48 0.41 12.47
CA TRP A 370 -3.65 1.56 13.34
C TRP A 370 -2.43 1.77 14.23
N LEU A 371 -2.35 2.95 14.83
CA LEU A 371 -1.42 3.27 15.92
C LEU A 371 -2.18 3.57 17.21
N THR A 372 -1.67 3.05 18.33
CA THR A 372 -2.08 3.49 19.67
C THR A 372 -1.51 4.88 19.99
N CYS A 373 -1.95 5.49 21.10
CA CYS A 373 -1.36 6.73 21.61
C CYS A 373 0.14 6.61 21.94
N ASP A 374 0.62 5.38 22.18
CA ASP A 374 2.04 5.05 22.43
C ASP A 374 2.78 4.66 21.14
N ASN A 375 2.22 4.96 19.96
CA ASN A 375 2.73 4.61 18.64
C ASN A 375 2.99 3.10 18.45
N GLN A 376 2.22 2.24 19.12
CA GLN A 376 2.29 0.80 18.89
C GLN A 376 1.34 0.39 17.75
N PRO A 377 1.77 -0.47 16.81
CA PRO A 377 0.93 -0.92 15.72
C PRO A 377 -0.18 -1.85 16.23
N VAL A 378 -1.38 -1.66 15.72
CA VAL A 378 -2.54 -2.54 15.97
C VAL A 378 -3.18 -2.88 14.63
N VAL A 379 -3.31 -4.17 14.32
CA VAL A 379 -4.04 -4.60 13.14
C VAL A 379 -5.40 -5.15 13.56
N LEU A 380 -6.45 -4.63 12.93
CA LEU A 380 -7.84 -5.05 13.13
C LEU A 380 -8.44 -5.51 11.81
N THR A 381 -9.26 -6.55 11.88
CA THR A 381 -10.07 -7.02 10.74
C THR A 381 -11.54 -7.20 11.12
N THR A 382 -12.43 -7.01 10.17
CA THR A 382 -13.86 -7.30 10.32
C THR A 382 -14.41 -7.90 9.04
N TRP A 383 -15.45 -8.71 9.18
CA TRP A 383 -16.22 -9.21 8.05
C TRP A 383 -17.11 -8.10 7.46
N LEU A 384 -17.41 -8.18 6.16
CA LEU A 384 -18.25 -7.25 5.42
C LEU A 384 -19.59 -7.87 5.00
N GLU A 385 -19.62 -9.19 4.76
CA GLU A 385 -20.86 -9.92 4.48
C GLU A 385 -21.53 -10.38 5.78
N CYS A 386 -22.70 -9.83 6.09
CA CYS A 386 -23.58 -10.37 7.12
C CYS A 386 -24.67 -11.22 6.44
N THR A 387 -24.40 -12.51 6.23
CA THR A 387 -25.38 -13.45 5.63
C THR A 387 -26.59 -13.71 6.53
N LYS A 388 -26.62 -13.14 7.74
CA LYS A 388 -27.76 -13.19 8.65
C LYS A 388 -28.18 -11.76 8.98
N LYS A 389 -29.46 -11.46 8.72
CA LYS A 389 -30.16 -10.19 9.03
C LYS A 389 -30.30 -9.93 10.55
N THR A 390 -29.23 -10.11 11.30
CA THR A 390 -29.14 -9.77 12.71
C THR A 390 -27.95 -8.85 12.85
N GLU A 391 -28.21 -7.61 13.24
CA GLU A 391 -27.28 -6.47 13.38
C GLU A 391 -26.08 -6.72 14.33
N GLN A 392 -25.84 -7.96 14.77
CA GLN A 392 -24.96 -8.31 15.88
C GLN A 392 -23.55 -8.82 15.50
N GLN A 393 -23.08 -8.73 14.25
CA GLN A 393 -21.81 -9.40 13.88
C GLN A 393 -20.79 -8.60 13.04
N LEU A 394 -20.85 -7.27 13.05
CA LEU A 394 -19.72 -6.45 12.60
C LEU A 394 -18.87 -6.06 13.82
N SER A 395 -18.05 -7.01 14.28
CA SER A 395 -17.09 -6.76 15.37
C SER A 395 -15.66 -6.76 14.84
N TRP A 396 -14.89 -5.77 15.28
CA TRP A 396 -13.46 -5.74 15.04
C TRP A 396 -12.78 -6.90 15.77
N MET A 397 -11.98 -7.66 15.03
CA MET A 397 -11.15 -8.74 15.52
C MET A 397 -9.68 -8.30 15.48
N PRO A 398 -8.94 -8.37 16.61
CA PRO A 398 -7.53 -8.05 16.61
C PRO A 398 -6.72 -9.16 15.93
N VAL A 399 -5.61 -8.76 15.32
CA VAL A 399 -4.59 -9.65 14.76
C VAL A 399 -3.39 -9.63 15.71
N ASN A 400 -2.87 -10.80 16.07
CA ASN A 400 -1.67 -10.91 16.89
C ASN A 400 -0.44 -10.60 16.03
N LEU A 401 0.22 -9.50 16.30
CA LEU A 401 1.45 -9.11 15.58
C LEU A 401 2.70 -9.80 16.14
N GLU A 402 2.63 -10.26 17.39
CA GLU A 402 3.73 -10.99 18.01
C GLU A 402 3.41 -12.48 18.09
N PRO A 403 4.40 -13.36 17.82
CA PRO A 403 4.24 -14.78 18.07
C PRO A 403 3.98 -15.01 19.57
N GLN A 404 2.93 -15.77 19.89
CA GLN A 404 2.58 -16.09 21.28
C GLN A 404 3.74 -16.87 21.93
N VAL A 405 4.44 -16.25 22.87
CA VAL A 405 5.50 -16.89 23.64
C VAL A 405 4.91 -17.54 24.87
N SER A 406 5.00 -18.87 24.96
CA SER A 406 4.68 -19.57 26.20
C SER A 406 5.64 -19.12 27.31
N ARG A 407 5.09 -18.74 28.47
CA ARG A 407 5.89 -18.40 29.67
C ARG A 407 6.58 -19.63 30.28
N THR A 408 6.11 -20.83 29.94
CA THR A 408 6.66 -22.11 30.39
C THR A 408 7.24 -22.86 29.19
N VAL A 409 8.51 -23.21 29.28
CA VAL A 409 9.20 -24.05 28.29
C VAL A 409 9.26 -25.46 28.87
N ASP A 410 8.65 -26.43 28.19
CA ASP A 410 8.89 -27.84 28.50
C ASP A 410 10.29 -28.21 28.01
N TYR A 411 11.19 -28.48 28.94
CA TYR A 411 12.58 -28.80 28.65
C TYR A 411 12.84 -30.32 28.62
N GLY A 412 11.84 -31.16 28.90
CA GLY A 412 11.97 -32.62 28.87
C GLY A 412 13.23 -33.12 29.59
N SER A 413 14.13 -33.76 28.83
CA SER A 413 15.45 -34.24 29.31
C SER A 413 16.61 -33.26 29.06
N SER A 414 16.40 -32.13 28.39
CA SER A 414 17.43 -31.11 28.16
C SER A 414 17.66 -30.28 29.42
N SER A 415 18.84 -29.67 29.57
CA SER A 415 19.04 -28.70 30.65
C SER A 415 18.18 -27.44 30.41
N PRO A 416 17.77 -26.70 31.46
CA PRO A 416 17.03 -25.46 31.30
C PRO A 416 17.76 -24.44 30.40
N GLN A 417 19.10 -24.41 30.46
CA GLN A 417 19.92 -23.54 29.61
C GLN A 417 19.82 -23.92 28.13
N GLU A 418 19.91 -25.22 27.80
CA GLU A 418 19.78 -25.69 26.43
C GLU A 418 18.36 -25.46 25.88
N ALA A 419 17.34 -25.72 26.68
CA ALA A 419 15.95 -25.46 26.29
C ALA A 419 15.70 -23.96 26.05
N TYR A 420 16.25 -23.10 26.91
CA TYR A 420 16.17 -21.65 26.75
C TYR A 420 16.87 -21.15 25.49
N LEU A 421 18.08 -21.66 25.20
CA LEU A 421 18.81 -21.33 23.97
C LEU A 421 18.05 -21.81 22.73
N LYS A 422 17.54 -23.05 22.74
CA LYS A 422 16.71 -23.58 21.63
C LYS A 422 15.50 -22.70 21.36
N GLU A 423 14.87 -22.15 22.40
CA GLU A 423 13.70 -21.27 22.25
C GLU A 423 14.05 -19.87 21.76
N ILE A 424 15.17 -19.27 22.19
CA ILE A 424 15.64 -17.97 21.68
C ILE A 424 16.04 -18.07 20.21
N PHE A 425 16.81 -19.09 19.86
CA PHE A 425 17.34 -19.30 18.51
C PHE A 425 16.38 -20.08 17.61
N LYS A 426 15.14 -20.30 18.06
CA LYS A 426 14.09 -20.89 17.24
C LYS A 426 13.84 -19.96 16.05
N VAL A 427 13.83 -20.54 14.84
CA VAL A 427 13.61 -19.81 13.59
C VAL A 427 12.32 -18.99 13.67
N GLY A 428 12.39 -17.71 13.25
CA GLY A 428 11.26 -16.78 13.27
C GLY A 428 10.90 -16.21 14.65
N ARG A 429 11.61 -16.59 15.72
CA ARG A 429 11.38 -16.07 17.09
C ARG A 429 11.91 -14.65 17.26
N PHE A 430 13.18 -14.45 16.93
CA PHE A 430 13.87 -13.17 17.03
C PHE A 430 14.81 -13.00 15.84
N LEU A 431 14.91 -11.77 15.34
CA LEU A 431 15.92 -11.43 14.34
C LEU A 431 17.32 -11.54 14.95
N PRO A 432 18.34 -11.96 14.17
CA PRO A 432 19.73 -11.99 14.64
C PRO A 432 20.21 -10.64 15.18
N SER A 433 19.79 -9.54 14.55
CA SER A 433 20.08 -8.18 15.01
C SER A 433 19.43 -7.84 16.36
N THR A 434 18.22 -8.33 16.62
CA THR A 434 17.54 -8.21 17.92
C THR A 434 18.29 -8.98 19.00
N ILE A 435 18.72 -10.21 18.70
CA ILE A 435 19.52 -11.02 19.63
C ILE A 435 20.85 -10.33 19.92
N ALA A 436 21.56 -9.86 18.89
CA ALA A 436 22.83 -9.15 19.04
C ALA A 436 22.67 -7.86 19.88
N LYS A 437 21.60 -7.10 19.64
CA LYS A 437 21.28 -5.90 20.42
C LYS A 437 20.97 -6.24 21.88
N ALA A 438 20.21 -7.29 22.15
CA ALA A 438 19.90 -7.74 23.50
C ALA A 438 21.17 -8.16 24.27
N ILE A 439 22.07 -8.91 23.62
CA ILE A 439 23.38 -9.29 24.18
C ILE A 439 24.22 -8.04 24.49
N SER A 440 24.24 -7.07 23.59
CA SER A 440 24.96 -5.80 23.78
C SER A 440 24.45 -5.01 24.99
N ILE A 441 23.12 -4.90 25.15
CA ILE A 441 22.50 -4.24 26.31
C ILE A 441 22.88 -4.96 27.61
N TYR A 442 22.82 -6.28 27.64
CA TYR A 442 23.16 -7.06 28.82
C TYR A 442 24.64 -6.92 29.21
N ASN A 443 25.54 -6.95 28.22
CA ASN A 443 26.97 -6.73 28.45
C ASN A 443 27.29 -5.30 28.91
N THR A 444 26.58 -4.30 28.37
CA THR A 444 26.70 -2.91 28.81
C THR A 444 26.25 -2.74 30.26
N ASN A 445 25.14 -3.37 30.64
CA ASN A 445 24.66 -3.36 32.03
C ASN A 445 25.56 -4.15 32.99
N ARG A 446 26.24 -5.21 32.52
CA ARG A 446 27.32 -5.86 33.29
C ARG A 446 28.50 -4.92 33.51
N ASN A 447 28.91 -4.19 32.47
CA ASN A 447 30.04 -3.26 32.59
C ASN A 447 29.73 -2.05 33.49
N THR A 448 28.47 -1.61 33.61
CA THR A 448 28.06 -0.58 34.58
C THR A 448 27.92 -1.13 36.00
N SER A 449 27.47 -2.39 36.17
CA SER A 449 27.39 -3.05 37.49
C SER A 449 28.73 -3.55 38.04
N PHE A 450 29.77 -3.67 37.20
CA PHE A 450 31.15 -3.90 37.65
C PHE A 450 31.85 -2.65 38.24
N SER A 451 31.17 -1.49 38.31
CA SER A 451 31.63 -0.34 39.09
C SER A 451 31.28 -0.42 40.59
N SER A 452 30.49 -1.41 41.01
CA SER A 452 30.22 -1.72 42.41
C SER A 452 30.73 -3.12 42.76
N ASN A 453 31.83 -3.18 43.51
CA ASN A 453 32.40 -4.41 44.06
C ASN A 453 31.48 -5.04 45.11
N VAL A 454 30.37 -5.65 44.69
CA VAL A 454 29.60 -6.58 45.51
C VAL A 454 29.25 -7.81 44.67
N PRO A 455 29.64 -9.02 45.09
CA PRO A 455 29.28 -10.23 44.34
C PRO A 455 27.77 -10.46 44.43
N LEU A 456 27.11 -10.52 43.27
CA LEU A 456 25.69 -10.87 43.15
C LEU A 456 25.47 -12.26 43.74
N LYS A 457 24.58 -12.35 44.74
CA LYS A 457 24.15 -13.63 45.32
C LYS A 457 22.94 -14.14 44.56
N ALA A 458 22.79 -15.46 44.50
CA ALA A 458 21.65 -16.13 43.85
C ALA A 458 20.27 -15.72 44.42
N GLU A 459 20.25 -14.99 45.53
CA GLU A 459 19.05 -14.48 46.20
C GLU A 459 18.49 -13.22 45.52
N ASP A 460 19.31 -12.48 44.76
CA ASP A 460 18.92 -11.24 44.07
C ASP A 460 18.09 -11.49 42.79
N LEU A 461 17.96 -12.75 42.36
CA LEU A 461 17.19 -13.17 41.18
C LEU A 461 15.72 -13.54 41.49
N LYS A 462 15.25 -13.32 42.72
CA LYS A 462 13.83 -13.46 43.04
C LYS A 462 13.11 -12.11 42.98
N ILE A 463 12.65 -11.76 41.80
CA ILE A 463 11.54 -10.80 41.60
C ILE A 463 10.47 -11.63 40.89
N GLY A 464 9.50 -12.19 41.60
CA GLY A 464 8.25 -11.53 41.99
C GLY A 464 7.12 -12.36 41.40
N LEU A 465 6.47 -13.16 42.26
CA LEU A 465 5.29 -13.99 41.94
C LEU A 465 4.11 -13.13 41.49
#